data_AF-A0A6N2YQV0-F1
#
_entry.id   AF-A0A6N2YQV0-F1
#
_cell.length_a   1.000
_cell.length_b   1.000
_cell.length_c   1.000
_cell.angle_alpha   90.00
_cell.angle_beta   90.00
_cell.angle_gamma   90.00
#
_symmetry.space_group_name_H-M   'P 1'
#
loop_
_entity.id
_entity.type
_entity.pdbx_description
1 polymer ?
#
loop_
_entity_poly.entity_id
_entity_poly.type
_entity_poly.pdbx_seq_one_letter_code
_entity_poly.pdbx_strand_id
1 'polypeptide(L)'
;MRLTLEKISNQTINIKGKINKIANSATQTKDGNFFEITARANVDKKDSTHLKYGLQGKTISVIGKKTFFNYYKDKLLKDFQ
;
A
#
# COMPACT_ATOMS: atom_id res chain seq x y z
N MET A 1 2.10 -1.97 1.70
CA MET A 1 1.41 -1.78 0.40
C MET A 1 1.53 -3.07 -0.39
N ARG A 2 0.46 -3.49 -1.08
CA ARG A 2 0.48 -4.58 -2.03
C ARG A 2 0.04 -4.03 -3.39
N LEU A 3 0.86 -4.22 -4.42
CA LEU A 3 0.55 -3.89 -5.79
C LEU A 3 0.30 -5.19 -6.56
N THR A 4 -0.84 -5.26 -7.23
CA THR A 4 -1.22 -6.35 -8.13
C THR A 4 -1.25 -5.79 -9.54
N LEU A 5 -0.36 -6.27 -10.39
CA LEU A 5 -0.31 -5.86 -11.79
C LEU A 5 -1.39 -6.57 -12.59
N GLU A 6 -2.08 -5.85 -13.47
CA GLU A 6 -3.08 -6.46 -14.35
C GLU A 6 -2.37 -7.23 -15.47
N LYS A 7 -2.55 -8.56 -15.42
CA LYS A 7 -2.23 -9.61 -16.41
C LYS A 7 -1.15 -9.25 -17.45
N ILE A 8 0.12 -9.32 -17.05
CA ILE A 8 1.24 -9.46 -17.99
C ILE A 8 1.34 -10.96 -18.30
N SER A 9 0.69 -11.43 -19.38
CA SER A 9 0.74 -12.82 -19.86
C SER A 9 0.39 -13.90 -18.83
N ASN A 10 -0.92 -14.17 -18.62
CA ASN A 10 -1.47 -15.25 -17.78
C ASN A 10 -0.95 -15.41 -16.32
N GLN A 11 -0.02 -14.57 -15.86
CA GLN A 11 0.56 -14.59 -14.52
C GLN A 11 0.21 -13.31 -13.77
N THR A 12 -0.28 -13.47 -12.54
CA THR A 12 -0.58 -12.35 -11.65
C THR A 12 0.65 -12.05 -10.78
N ILE A 13 1.33 -10.94 -11.07
CA ILE A 13 2.49 -10.50 -10.28
C ILE A 13 1.98 -9.69 -9.07
N ASN A 14 2.31 -10.17 -7.88
CA ASN A 14 1.95 -9.56 -6.61
C ASN A 14 3.20 -9.00 -5.92
N ILE A 15 3.36 -7.69 -5.93
CA ILE A 15 4.50 -7.01 -5.32
C ILE A 15 4.09 -6.52 -3.93
N LYS A 16 4.85 -6.89 -2.90
CA LYS A 16 4.68 -6.38 -1.54
C LYS A 16 5.80 -5.38 -1.24
N GLY A 17 5.41 -4.18 -0.83
CA GLY A 17 6.33 -3.09 -0.52
C GLY A 17 6.03 -2.39 0.79
N LYS A 18 7.06 -1.78 1.37
CA LYS A 18 6.94 -0.85 2.51
C LYS A 18 6.81 0.56 1.97
N ILE A 19 5.87 1.33 2.51
CA ILE A 19 5.73 2.74 2.17
C ILE A 19 6.92 3.49 2.77
N ASN A 20 7.64 4.25 1.95
CA ASN A 20 8.79 5.03 2.36
C ASN A 20 8.44 6.51 2.54
N LYS A 21 7.57 7.04 1.67
CA LYS A 21 7.19 8.46 1.68
C LYS A 21 5.74 8.62 1.30
N ILE A 22 5.09 9.56 1.96
CA ILE A 22 3.78 10.09 1.59
C ILE A 22 3.98 11.59 1.39
N ALA A 23 3.46 12.15 0.31
CA ALA A 23 3.53 13.58 0.07
C ALA A 23 2.80 14.33 1.19
N ASN A 24 3.35 15.47 1.59
CA ASN A 24 2.77 16.30 2.66
C ASN A 24 1.63 17.18 2.15
N SER A 25 1.53 17.36 0.84
CA SER A 25 0.51 18.15 0.15
C SER A 25 -0.16 17.33 -0.93
N ALA A 26 -1.44 17.61 -1.18
CA ALA A 26 -2.18 16.95 -2.25
C ALA A 26 -1.85 17.58 -3.60
N THR A 27 -1.80 16.74 -4.63
CA THR A 27 -1.78 17.12 -6.04
C THR A 27 -3.22 17.15 -6.56
N GLN A 28 -3.62 18.28 -7.12
CA GLN A 28 -4.94 18.45 -7.70
C GLN A 28 -4.98 17.82 -9.10
N THR A 29 -5.93 16.94 -9.33
CA THR A 29 -6.23 16.33 -10.62
C THR A 29 -7.66 16.67 -11.03
N LYS A 30 -8.05 16.33 -12.27
CA LYS A 30 -9.42 16.54 -12.76
C LYS A 30 -10.47 15.80 -11.92
N ASP A 31 -10.06 14.70 -11.27
CA ASP A 31 -10.93 13.82 -10.50
C ASP A 31 -10.84 14.07 -8.99
N GLY A 32 -10.10 15.11 -8.57
CA GLY A 32 -9.99 15.52 -7.16
C GLY A 32 -8.55 15.65 -6.67
N ASN A 33 -8.38 15.70 -5.35
CA ASN A 33 -7.08 15.89 -4.71
C ASN A 33 -6.49 14.53 -4.28
N PHE A 34 -5.29 14.22 -4.76
CA PHE A 34 -4.60 12.96 -4.49
C PHE A 34 -3.25 13.20 -3.82
N PHE A 35 -2.85 12.30 -2.92
CA PHE A 35 -1.51 12.32 -2.31
C PHE A 35 -0.60 11.31 -2.99
N GLU A 36 0.59 11.75 -3.38
CA GLU A 36 1.61 10.85 -3.92
C GLU A 36 2.18 9.96 -2.81
N ILE A 37 2.32 8.67 -3.09
CA ILE A 37 2.89 7.68 -2.17
C ILE A 37 4.02 6.94 -2.88
N THR A 38 5.21 6.96 -2.28
CA THR A 38 6.37 6.19 -2.75
C THR A 38 6.61 5.00 -1.82
N ALA A 39 6.69 3.80 -2.39
CA ALA A 39 6.99 2.57 -1.67
C ALA A 39 8.21 1.86 -2.25
N ARG A 40 8.99 1.22 -1.39
CA ARG A 40 10.08 0.33 -1.78
C ARG A 40 9.63 -1.12 -1.64
N ALA A 41 9.80 -1.91 -2.69
CA ALA A 41 9.51 -3.33 -2.69
C ALA A 41 10.75 -4.11 -3.14
N ASN A 42 11.01 -5.25 -2.50
CA ASN A 42 11.99 -6.20 -2.97
C ASN A 42 11.26 -7.21 -3.87
N VAL A 43 11.78 -7.41 -5.08
CA VAL A 43 11.21 -8.29 -6.10
C VAL A 43 12.20 -9.40 -6.41
N ASP A 44 11.70 -10.62 -6.59
CA ASP A 44 12.52 -11.76 -7.02
C ASP A 44 13.02 -11.55 -8.47
N LYS A 45 14.18 -12.13 -8.81
CA LYS A 45 14.74 -12.05 -10.17
C LYS A 45 13.77 -12.59 -11.23
N LYS A 46 12.94 -13.58 -10.89
CA LYS A 46 11.94 -14.16 -11.80
C LYS A 46 10.83 -13.19 -12.17
N ASP A 47 10.41 -12.35 -11.22
CA ASP A 47 9.35 -11.37 -11.43
C ASP A 47 9.92 -10.08 -12.03
N SER A 48 11.18 -9.74 -11.70
CA SER A 48 11.86 -8.53 -12.17
C SER A 48 12.00 -8.45 -13.69
N THR A 49 12.06 -9.58 -14.40
CA THR A 49 12.12 -9.60 -15.88
C THR A 49 10.83 -9.13 -16.53
N HIS A 50 9.70 -9.23 -15.82
CA HIS A 50 8.38 -8.82 -16.29
C HIS A 50 8.00 -7.41 -15.83
N LEU A 51 8.77 -6.83 -14.89
CA LEU A 51 8.56 -5.47 -14.41
C LEU A 51 9.26 -4.45 -15.29
N LYS A 52 8.46 -3.57 -15.90
CA LYS A 52 8.93 -2.43 -16.70
C LYS A 52 8.38 -1.13 -16.13
N TYR A 53 9.04 -0.03 -16.45
CA TYR A 53 8.53 1.29 -16.12
C TYR A 53 7.18 1.56 -16.81
N GLY A 54 6.28 2.27 -16.14
CA GLY A 54 4.96 2.61 -16.67
C GLY A 54 3.86 1.57 -16.44
N LEU A 55 4.17 0.46 -15.77
CA LEU A 55 3.17 -0.53 -15.39
C LEU A 55 2.17 0.06 -14.39
N GLN A 56 0.88 -0.22 -14.63
CA GLN A 56 -0.23 0.18 -13.79
C GLN A 56 -0.98 -1.06 -13.28
N GLY A 57 -1.66 -0.91 -12.15
CA GLY A 57 -2.38 -2.00 -11.55
C GLY A 57 -3.11 -1.58 -10.29
N LYS A 58 -3.70 -2.56 -9.60
CA LYS A 58 -4.46 -2.32 -8.38
C LYS A 58 -3.53 -2.31 -7.18
N THR A 59 -3.59 -1.24 -6.39
CA THR A 59 -2.84 -1.12 -5.15
C THR A 59 -3.76 -1.23 -3.94
N ILE A 60 -3.28 -1.89 -2.90
CA ILE A 60 -3.91 -1.95 -1.58
C ILE A 60 -2.92 -1.37 -0.57
N SER A 61 -3.30 -0.23 0.01
CA SER A 61 -2.57 0.37 1.13
C SER A 61 -3.17 -0.09 2.45
N VAL A 62 -2.33 -0.60 3.34
CA VAL A 62 -2.74 -0.99 4.69
C VAL A 62 -2.37 0.15 5.62
N ILE A 63 -3.36 0.97 5.98
CA ILE A 63 -3.19 2.25 6.70
C ILE A 63 -2.90 2.03 8.19
N GLY A 64 -3.19 0.83 8.70
CA GLY A 64 -2.78 0.39 10.03
C GLY A 64 -3.20 -1.05 10.27
N LYS A 65 -2.40 -1.81 11.02
CA LYS A 65 -2.91 -3.01 11.69
C LYS A 65 -3.64 -2.54 12.94
N LYS A 66 -4.96 -2.48 12.90
CA LYS A 66 -5.75 -2.36 14.14
C LYS A 66 -5.60 -3.70 14.87
N THR A 67 -4.57 -3.84 15.68
CA THR A 67 -4.45 -5.01 16.58
C THR A 67 -5.63 -4.89 17.55
N PHE A 68 -6.52 -5.88 17.57
CA PHE A 68 -7.67 -5.94 18.50
C PHE A 68 -7.28 -5.61 19.96
N PHE A 69 -6.01 -5.82 20.31
CA PHE A 69 -5.38 -5.44 21.58
C PHE A 69 -5.47 -3.94 21.92
N ASN A 70 -5.28 -3.03 20.97
CA ASN A 70 -5.40 -1.57 21.22
C ASN A 70 -6.85 -1.14 21.44
N TYR A 71 -7.81 -1.81 20.79
CA TYR A 71 -9.24 -1.54 20.99
C TYR A 71 -9.71 -1.97 22.38
N TYR A 72 -9.21 -3.10 22.88
CA TYR A 72 -9.60 -3.60 24.21
C TYR A 72 -8.91 -2.85 25.35
N LYS A 73 -7.64 -2.45 25.17
CA LYS A 73 -6.88 -1.66 26.16
C LYS A 73 -7.54 -0.30 26.43
N ASP A 74 -8.03 0.40 25.39
CA ASP A 74 -8.78 1.66 25.56
C ASP A 74 -10.15 1.47 26.22
N LYS A 75 -10.74 0.27 26.11
CA LYS A 75 -12.04 -0.03 26.70
C LYS A 75 -11.90 -0.36 28.19
N LEU A 76 -10.87 -1.10 28.59
CA LEU A 76 -10.61 -1.45 30.00
C LEU A 76 -10.08 -0.28 30.84
N LEU A 77 -9.33 0.66 30.25
CA LEU A 77 -8.80 1.84 30.97
C LEU A 77 -9.85 2.93 31.21
N LYS A 78 -11.01 2.89 30.53
CA LYS A 78 -12.11 3.84 30.75
C LYS A 78 -13.08 3.43 31.87
N ASP A 79 -13.03 2.18 32.32
CA ASP A 79 -13.89 1.66 33.40
C ASP A 79 -13.27 1.79 34.81
N PHE A 80 -12.11 2.43 34.95
CA PHE A 80 -11.40 2.64 36.22
C PHE A 80 -11.22 4.13 36.58
N GLN A 81 -12.24 4.95 36.33
CA GLN A 81 -12.30 6.32 36.86
C GLN A 81 -13.61 6.58 37.60
#